data_AF-A0A2V6CTR2-F1
#
_entry.id   AF-A0A2V6CTR2-F1
#
_cell.length_a   1.000
_cell.length_b   1.000
_cell.length_c   1.000
_cell.angle_alpha   90.00
_cell.angle_beta   90.00
_cell.angle_gamma   90.00
#
_symmetry.space_group_name_H-M   'P 1'
#
loop_
_entity.id
_entity.type
_entity.pdbx_description
1 polymer ?
#
loop_
_entity_poly.entity_id
_entity_poly.type
_entity_poly.pdbx_seq_one_letter_code
_entity_poly.pdbx_strand_id
1 'polypeptide(L)'
;MPDAKVFYRITGSGLSNIGLSSKKIEGHFLAMQLQIAHLRSLDDSKKTRAMCVNYLRRALFRFYPERPDIVKQAQQLAKAMGGELESPRLSWKYAWIQKLFGWKATKRAKHYYNECKSSLIRSWDKSLFRLEGVIGQSRTGPSGGKSPA
;
A
#
# COMPACT_ATOMS: atom_id res chain seq x y z
N MET A 1 8.27 -19.88 28.90
CA MET A 1 9.47 -19.00 28.91
C MET A 1 9.00 -17.56 28.75
N PRO A 2 8.82 -16.79 29.84
CA PRO A 2 8.24 -15.45 29.82
C PRO A 2 9.21 -14.31 29.44
N ASP A 3 10.46 -14.61 29.06
CA ASP A 3 11.52 -13.59 28.87
C ASP A 3 11.95 -13.38 27.39
N ALA A 4 11.14 -13.84 26.43
CA ALA A 4 11.45 -13.70 25.01
C ALA A 4 11.15 -12.27 24.51
N LYS A 5 12.18 -11.43 24.38
CA LYS A 5 12.08 -10.12 23.72
C LYS A 5 12.04 -10.28 22.19
N VAL A 6 10.88 -10.01 21.60
CA VAL A 6 10.69 -9.98 20.15
C VAL A 6 11.02 -8.58 19.62
N PHE A 7 12.12 -8.46 18.87
CA PHE A 7 12.48 -7.22 18.18
C PHE A 7 11.83 -7.19 16.80
N TYR A 8 10.74 -6.42 16.65
CA TYR A 8 10.16 -6.16 15.33
C TYR A 8 11.00 -5.13 14.59
N ARG A 9 11.52 -5.50 13.42
CA ARG A 9 12.26 -4.59 12.55
C ARG A 9 11.28 -3.69 11.81
N ILE A 10 11.15 -2.45 12.28
CA ILE A 10 10.36 -1.41 11.60
C ILE A 10 11.27 -0.76 10.55
N THR A 11 11.31 -1.29 9.33
CA THR A 11 11.88 -0.57 8.18
C THR A 11 10.82 0.37 7.61
N GLY A 12 11.16 1.65 7.41
CA GLY A 12 10.24 2.71 6.95
C GLY A 12 9.52 2.42 5.63
N SER A 13 10.04 1.47 4.82
CA SER A 13 9.37 0.90 3.66
C SER A 13 9.40 -0.64 3.77
N GLY A 14 8.23 -1.25 3.98
CA GLY A 14 8.10 -2.71 3.94
C GLY A 14 8.30 -3.24 2.52
N LEU A 15 8.99 -4.37 2.37
CA LEU A 15 9.15 -5.08 1.10
C LEU A 15 7.79 -5.44 0.46
N SER A 16 6.75 -5.59 1.28
CA SER A 16 5.36 -5.85 0.87
C SER A 16 4.66 -4.64 0.24
N ASN A 17 5.25 -3.44 0.29
CA ASN A 17 4.67 -2.28 -0.36
C ASN A 17 4.98 -2.30 -1.87
N ILE A 18 3.98 -2.73 -2.64
CA ILE A 18 4.00 -2.68 -4.12
C ILE A 18 4.19 -1.22 -4.59
N GLY A 19 3.74 -0.24 -3.80
CA GLY A 19 3.96 1.18 -4.02
C GLY A 19 3.49 1.66 -5.39
N LEU A 20 4.08 2.77 -5.86
CA LEU A 20 3.74 3.40 -7.15
C LEU A 20 4.54 2.87 -8.34
N SER A 21 5.50 1.98 -8.11
CA SER A 21 6.45 1.56 -9.14
C SER A 21 5.73 0.81 -10.26
N SER A 22 5.81 1.34 -11.48
CA SER A 22 5.20 0.71 -12.66
C SER A 22 5.69 -0.72 -12.83
N LYS A 23 7.00 -0.95 -12.66
CA LYS A 23 7.64 -2.26 -12.77
C LYS A 23 7.11 -3.26 -11.74
N LYS A 24 6.87 -2.82 -10.48
CA LYS A 24 6.31 -3.70 -9.44
C LYS A 24 4.87 -4.09 -9.75
N ILE A 25 4.08 -3.14 -10.25
CA ILE A 25 2.69 -3.39 -10.64
C ILE A 25 2.64 -4.35 -11.84
N GLU A 26 3.49 -4.14 -12.84
CA GLU A 26 3.61 -5.02 -14.01
C GLU A 26 4.09 -6.42 -13.62
N GLY A 27 5.10 -6.54 -12.76
CA GLY A 27 5.55 -7.82 -12.22
C GLY A 27 4.46 -8.53 -11.42
N HIS A 28 3.67 -7.79 -10.64
CA HIS A 28 2.53 -8.37 -9.92
C HIS A 28 1.45 -8.88 -10.89
N PHE A 29 1.15 -8.13 -11.95
CA PHE A 29 0.21 -8.56 -12.98
C PHE A 29 0.70 -9.80 -13.74
N LEU A 30 1.98 -9.83 -14.12
CA LEU A 30 2.61 -10.99 -14.75
C LEU A 30 2.53 -12.24 -13.85
N ALA A 31 2.82 -12.08 -12.55
CA ALA A 31 2.71 -13.18 -11.59
C ALA A 31 1.28 -13.75 -11.54
N MET A 32 0.26 -12.90 -11.57
CA MET A 32 -1.12 -13.37 -11.62
C MET A 32 -1.45 -14.09 -12.93
N GLN A 33 -0.96 -13.60 -14.07
CA GLN A 33 -1.15 -14.29 -15.36
C GLN A 33 -0.56 -15.70 -15.32
N LEU A 34 0.65 -15.84 -14.76
CA LEU A 34 1.30 -17.14 -14.58
C LEU A 34 0.52 -18.05 -13.64
N GLN A 35 0.01 -17.53 -12.52
CA GLN A 35 -0.85 -18.27 -11.60
C GLN A 35 -2.11 -18.80 -12.28
N ILE A 36 -2.78 -17.96 -13.09
CA ILE A 36 -3.97 -18.36 -13.83
C ILE A 36 -3.62 -19.41 -14.89
N ALA A 37 -2.54 -19.22 -15.64
CA ALA A 37 -2.09 -20.18 -16.64
C ALA A 37 -1.77 -21.54 -16.01
N HIS A 38 -1.08 -21.55 -14.87
CA HIS A 38 -0.77 -22.77 -14.15
C HIS A 38 -2.02 -23.48 -13.63
N LEU A 39 -2.95 -22.76 -13.01
CA LEU A 39 -4.22 -23.34 -12.55
C LEU A 39 -5.02 -23.96 -13.70
N ARG A 40 -5.05 -23.29 -14.86
CA ARG A 40 -5.73 -23.82 -16.06
C ARG A 40 -5.04 -25.02 -16.67
N SER A 41 -3.72 -25.16 -16.52
CA SER A 41 -3.00 -26.36 -16.96
C SER A 41 -3.34 -27.59 -16.12
N LEU A 42 -3.77 -27.40 -14.86
CA LEU A 42 -4.16 -28.47 -13.95
C LEU A 42 -5.65 -28.84 -14.10
N ASP A 43 -6.52 -27.84 -14.21
CA ASP A 43 -7.95 -28.02 -14.41
C ASP A 43 -8.56 -26.85 -15.20
N ASP A 44 -9.17 -27.15 -16.35
CA ASP A 44 -9.86 -26.17 -17.19
C ASP A 44 -11.39 -26.32 -17.13
N SER A 45 -11.92 -26.69 -15.95
CA SER A 45 -13.36 -26.71 -15.69
C SER A 45 -13.99 -25.31 -15.72
N LYS A 46 -15.29 -25.25 -16.00
CA LYS A 46 -16.08 -23.99 -15.94
C LYS A 46 -15.97 -23.31 -14.56
N LYS A 47 -15.87 -24.12 -13.49
CA LYS A 47 -15.72 -23.64 -12.11
C LYS A 47 -14.38 -22.93 -11.92
N THR A 48 -13.29 -23.53 -12.39
CA THR A 48 -11.94 -22.95 -12.27
C THR A 48 -11.82 -21.65 -13.06
N ARG A 49 -12.39 -21.60 -14.28
CA ARG A 49 -12.47 -20.34 -15.06
C ARG A 49 -13.23 -19.24 -14.31
N ALA A 50 -14.37 -19.55 -13.69
CA ALA A 50 -15.12 -18.58 -12.90
C ALA A 50 -14.34 -18.07 -11.66
N MET A 51 -13.57 -18.94 -11.01
CA MET A 51 -12.70 -18.57 -9.89
C MET A 51 -11.56 -17.64 -10.34
N CYS A 52 -10.92 -17.91 -11.47
CA CYS A 52 -9.90 -17.04 -12.05
C CYS A 52 -10.46 -15.64 -12.39
N VAL A 53 -11.68 -15.58 -12.93
CA VAL A 53 -12.39 -14.31 -13.20
C VAL A 53 -12.67 -13.56 -11.89
N ASN A 54 -13.13 -14.25 -10.84
CA ASN A 54 -13.35 -13.64 -9.52
C ASN A 54 -12.03 -13.14 -8.87
N TYR A 55 -10.94 -13.87 -9.06
CA TYR A 55 -9.62 -13.45 -8.61
C TYR A 55 -9.18 -12.15 -9.31
N LEU A 56 -9.32 -12.08 -10.64
CA LEU A 56 -9.06 -10.86 -11.40
C LEU A 56 -9.94 -9.70 -10.96
N ARG A 57 -11.24 -9.93 -10.70
CA ARG A 57 -12.17 -8.91 -10.21
C ARG A 57 -11.71 -8.32 -8.88
N ARG A 58 -11.25 -9.15 -7.93
CA ARG A 58 -10.70 -8.68 -6.65
C ARG A 58 -9.39 -7.92 -6.84
N ALA A 59 -8.55 -8.37 -7.76
CA ALA A 59 -7.28 -7.74 -8.05
C ALA A 59 -7.44 -6.38 -8.77
N LEU A 60 -8.50 -6.20 -9.58
CA LEU A 60 -8.80 -4.94 -10.28
C LEU A 60 -8.81 -3.74 -9.34
N PHE A 61 -9.36 -3.88 -8.12
CA PHE A 61 -9.40 -2.80 -7.13
C PHE A 61 -8.01 -2.29 -6.72
N ARG A 62 -6.95 -3.10 -6.89
CA ARG A 62 -5.56 -2.67 -6.60
C ARG A 62 -4.94 -1.86 -7.74
N PHE A 63 -5.30 -2.15 -8.99
CA PHE A 63 -4.76 -1.46 -10.17
C PHE A 63 -5.56 -0.23 -10.54
N TYR A 64 -6.84 -0.25 -10.20
CA TYR A 64 -7.76 0.82 -10.46
C TYR A 64 -7.63 1.91 -9.39
N PRO A 65 -7.58 3.19 -9.76
CA PRO A 65 -7.69 3.73 -11.11
C PRO A 65 -6.31 3.98 -11.79
N GLU A 66 -5.20 3.69 -11.10
CA GLU A 66 -3.83 4.13 -11.43
C GLU A 66 -3.22 3.56 -12.73
N ARG A 67 -3.68 2.40 -13.22
CA ARG A 67 -3.19 1.77 -14.48
C ARG A 67 -4.34 1.22 -15.33
N PRO A 68 -5.01 2.06 -16.15
CA PRO A 68 -6.09 1.62 -17.02
C PRO A 68 -5.63 0.60 -18.08
N ASP A 69 -4.36 0.65 -18.50
CA ASP A 69 -3.76 -0.28 -19.46
C ASP A 69 -3.84 -1.73 -18.96
N ILE A 70 -3.49 -1.95 -17.69
CA ILE A 70 -3.52 -3.27 -17.04
C ILE A 70 -4.95 -3.72 -16.80
N VAL A 71 -5.86 -2.79 -16.48
CA VAL A 71 -7.29 -3.08 -16.34
C VAL A 71 -7.87 -3.59 -17.67
N LYS A 72 -7.49 -2.98 -18.81
CA LYS A 72 -7.89 -3.46 -20.14
C LYS A 72 -7.35 -4.85 -20.44
N GLN A 73 -6.08 -5.12 -20.12
CA GLN A 73 -5.48 -6.44 -20.29
C GLN A 73 -6.17 -7.50 -19.41
N ALA A 74 -6.50 -7.16 -18.17
CA ALA A 74 -7.25 -8.04 -17.27
C ALA A 74 -8.66 -8.35 -17.80
N GLN A 75 -9.34 -7.36 -18.41
CA GLN A 75 -10.64 -7.56 -19.06
C GLN A 75 -10.55 -8.48 -20.28
N GLN A 76 -9.52 -8.30 -21.13
CA GLN A 76 -9.29 -9.19 -22.26
C GLN A 76 -9.03 -10.63 -21.80
N LEU A 77 -8.23 -10.81 -20.75
CA LEU A 77 -7.93 -12.12 -20.19
C LEU A 77 -9.18 -12.78 -19.58
N ALA A 78 -10.04 -12.02 -18.90
CA ALA A 78 -11.33 -12.51 -18.42
C ALA A 78 -12.27 -12.93 -19.55
N LYS A 79 -12.37 -12.11 -20.61
CA LYS A 79 -13.17 -12.43 -21.81
C LYS A 79 -12.69 -13.72 -22.49
N ALA A 80 -11.37 -13.91 -22.59
CA ALA A 80 -10.79 -15.14 -23.13
C ALA A 80 -11.16 -16.40 -22.33
N MET A 81 -11.51 -16.26 -21.04
CA MET A 81 -11.97 -17.36 -20.19
C MET A 81 -13.49 -17.53 -20.19
N GLY A 82 -14.21 -16.76 -21.02
CA GLY A 82 -15.68 -16.78 -21.09
C GLY A 82 -16.37 -16.06 -19.94
N GLY A 83 -15.64 -15.22 -19.19
CA GLY A 83 -16.21 -14.40 -18.12
C GLY A 83 -16.23 -12.92 -18.47
N GLU A 84 -17.22 -12.20 -17.95
CA GLU A 84 -17.26 -10.75 -18.06
C GLU A 84 -16.70 -10.07 -16.81
N LEU A 85 -15.62 -9.32 -17.02
CA LEU A 85 -15.12 -8.37 -16.05
C LEU A 85 -15.71 -7.00 -16.39
N GLU A 86 -16.85 -6.67 -15.78
CA GLU A 86 -17.34 -5.29 -15.84
C GLU A 86 -16.27 -4.37 -15.26
N SER A 87 -15.86 -3.37 -16.05
CA SER A 87 -15.03 -2.29 -15.51
C SER A 87 -15.81 -1.65 -14.37
N PRO A 88 -15.26 -1.51 -13.15
CA PRO A 88 -15.92 -0.69 -12.14
C PRO A 88 -16.16 0.69 -12.78
N ARG A 89 -17.41 1.17 -12.72
CA ARG A 89 -17.76 2.49 -13.27
C ARG A 89 -16.90 3.53 -12.56
N LEU A 90 -16.13 4.34 -13.30
CA LEU A 90 -15.39 5.46 -12.71
C LEU A 90 -16.41 6.39 -12.06
N SER A 91 -16.33 6.49 -10.73
CA SER A 91 -16.98 7.59 -10.03
C SER A 91 -16.49 8.88 -10.67
N TRP A 92 -17.43 9.78 -10.95
CA TRP A 92 -17.19 11.05 -11.65
C TRP A 92 -15.98 11.83 -11.09
N LYS A 93 -15.73 11.72 -9.78
CA LYS A 93 -14.58 12.32 -9.07
C LYS A 93 -13.23 11.90 -9.68
N TYR A 94 -13.11 10.66 -10.14
CA TYR A 94 -11.90 10.14 -10.78
C TYR A 94 -11.84 10.43 -12.29
N ALA A 95 -12.98 10.65 -12.93
CA ALA A 95 -13.02 11.10 -14.32
C ALA A 95 -12.47 12.53 -14.48
N TRP A 96 -12.72 13.42 -13.50
CA TRP A 96 -12.10 14.75 -13.47
C TRP A 96 -10.59 14.68 -13.24
N ILE A 97 -10.12 13.81 -12.34
CA ILE A 97 -8.69 13.59 -12.09
C ILE A 97 -7.97 13.05 -13.34
N GLN A 98 -8.63 12.16 -14.11
CA GLN A 98 -8.14 11.69 -15.40
C GLN A 98 -8.01 12.83 -16.42
N LYS A 99 -9.01 13.73 -16.47
CA LYS A 99 -9.07 14.84 -17.44
C LYS A 99 -8.11 15.98 -17.13
N LEU A 100 -7.84 16.27 -15.85
CA LEU A 100 -7.02 17.41 -15.42
C LEU A 100 -5.52 17.14 -15.35
N PHE A 101 -5.09 15.93 -14.95
CA PHE A 101 -3.69 15.72 -14.56
C PHE A 101 -2.97 14.58 -15.28
N GLY A 102 -3.71 13.67 -15.93
CA GLY A 102 -3.14 12.41 -16.40
C GLY A 102 -2.60 11.56 -15.24
N TRP A 103 -2.57 10.23 -15.42
CA TRP A 103 -2.27 9.28 -14.32
C TRP A 103 -0.91 9.48 -13.63
N LYS A 104 0.07 10.12 -14.30
CA LYS A 104 1.41 10.34 -13.77
C LYS A 104 1.48 11.35 -12.62
N ALA A 105 0.64 12.39 -12.61
CA ALA A 105 0.69 13.43 -11.59
C ALA A 105 -0.05 13.04 -10.30
N THR A 106 -1.17 12.31 -10.42
CA THR A 106 -1.93 11.78 -9.28
C THR A 106 -1.08 10.80 -8.45
N LYS A 107 -0.22 10.00 -9.11
CA LYS A 107 0.73 9.11 -8.43
C LYS A 107 1.63 9.87 -7.48
N ARG A 108 2.22 10.99 -7.90
CA ARG A 108 3.10 11.79 -7.05
C ARG A 108 2.31 12.39 -5.88
N ALA A 109 1.19 13.04 -6.15
CA ALA A 109 0.41 13.74 -5.12
C ALA A 109 -0.05 12.83 -3.97
N LYS A 110 -0.59 11.63 -4.27
CA LYS A 110 -1.15 10.74 -3.23
C LYS A 110 -0.08 10.14 -2.33
N HIS A 111 1.07 9.79 -2.88
CA HIS A 111 2.18 9.24 -2.10
C HIS A 111 2.91 10.33 -1.32
N TYR A 112 3.13 11.50 -1.91
CA TYR A 112 3.66 12.64 -1.15
C TYR A 112 2.75 12.99 0.02
N TYR A 113 1.43 12.98 -0.16
CA TYR A 113 0.48 13.24 0.91
C TYR A 113 0.62 12.25 2.09
N ASN A 114 0.66 10.94 1.82
CA ASN A 114 0.81 9.93 2.87
C ASN A 114 2.18 10.00 3.56
N GLU A 115 3.26 10.21 2.81
CA GLU A 115 4.61 10.39 3.36
C GLU A 115 4.71 11.65 4.22
N CYS A 116 4.17 12.77 3.74
CA CYS A 116 4.11 14.02 4.48
C CYS A 116 3.28 13.86 5.76
N LYS A 117 2.11 13.23 5.69
CA LYS A 117 1.28 12.96 6.88
C LYS A 117 2.02 12.09 7.90
N SER A 118 2.67 11.02 7.44
CA SER A 118 3.43 10.13 8.33
C SER A 118 4.65 10.82 8.95
N SER A 119 5.33 11.67 8.18
CA SER A 119 6.47 12.46 8.64
C SER A 119 6.04 13.52 9.65
N LEU A 120 4.89 14.17 9.43
CA LEU A 120 4.31 15.13 10.37
C LEU A 120 3.98 14.45 11.70
N ILE A 121 3.31 13.29 11.68
CA ILE A 121 2.98 12.54 12.90
C ILE A 121 4.25 12.13 13.64
N ARG A 122 5.26 11.59 12.94
CA ARG A 122 6.55 11.20 13.57
C ARG A 122 7.31 12.39 14.14
N SER A 123 7.28 13.53 13.45
CA SER A 123 7.92 14.76 13.93
C SER A 123 7.22 15.29 15.19
N TRP A 124 5.89 15.22 15.22
CA TRP A 124 5.08 15.55 16.39
C TRP A 124 5.40 14.65 17.58
N ASP A 125 5.42 13.34 17.35
CA ASP A 125 5.74 12.33 18.38
C ASP A 125 7.14 12.53 18.97
N LYS A 126 8.15 12.80 18.13
CA LYS A 126 9.52 13.11 18.57
C LYS A 126 9.62 14.44 19.32
N SER A 127 8.71 15.38 19.06
CA SER A 127 8.69 16.68 19.74
C SER A 127 8.02 16.55 21.12
N LEU A 128 6.92 15.79 21.21
CA LEU A 128 6.28 15.40 22.47
C LEU A 128 7.25 14.64 23.39
N PHE A 129 7.94 13.64 22.87
CA PHE A 129 8.93 12.87 23.64
C PHE A 129 10.07 13.75 24.19
N ARG A 130 10.53 14.73 23.40
CA ARG A 130 11.55 15.69 23.86
C ARG A 130 11.01 16.63 24.92
N LEU A 131 9.77 17.09 24.81
CA LEU A 131 9.14 17.92 25.83
C LEU A 131 8.92 17.15 27.13
N GLU A 132 8.44 15.91 27.07
CA GLU A 132 8.34 15.03 28.25
C GLU A 132 9.71 14.76 28.89
N GLY A 133 10.75 14.53 28.09
CA GLY A 133 12.12 14.36 28.60
C GLY A 133 12.66 15.61 29.32
N VAL A 134 12.38 16.81 28.79
CA VAL A 134 12.78 18.09 29.41
C VAL A 134 11.97 18.39 30.67
N ILE A 135 10.67 18.08 30.67
CA ILE A 135 9.79 18.21 31.84
C ILE A 135 10.16 17.18 32.93
N GLY A 136 10.61 15.98 32.53
CA GLY A 136 11.15 14.96 33.43
C GLY A 136 12.48 15.39 34.07
N GLN A 137 13.40 15.97 33.29
CA GLN A 137 14.69 16.47 33.79
C GLN A 137 14.57 17.67 34.73
N SER A 138 13.59 18.57 34.51
CA SER A 138 13.33 19.72 35.39
C SER A 138 12.68 19.33 36.72
N ARG A 139 12.12 18.11 36.84
CA ARG A 139 11.71 17.53 38.12
C ARG A 139 12.86 16.87 38.89
N THR A 140 14.01 16.65 38.25
CA THR A 140 15.20 16.03 38.86
C THR A 140 16.43 16.92 38.69
N GLY A 141 16.53 17.99 39.49
CA GLY A 141 17.82 18.63 39.80
C GLY A 141 17.66 19.99 40.51
N PRO A 142 18.65 20.47 41.29
CA PRO A 142 19.73 19.80 42.02
C PRO A 142 19.52 19.85 43.55
N SER A 143 19.89 18.82 44.32
CA SER A 143 20.01 18.95 45.79
C SER A 143 21.30 19.71 46.13
N GLY A 144 21.27 21.04 45.97
CA GLY A 144 22.28 21.92 46.52
C GLY A 144 21.86 22.38 47.92
N GLY A 145 22.58 21.97 48.96
CA GLY A 145 22.30 22.49 50.29
C GLY A 145 23.14 21.95 51.45
N LYS A 146 24.31 22.59 51.65
CA LYS A 146 24.94 22.96 52.93
C LYS A 146 25.82 21.93 53.67
N SER A 147 27.12 22.18 53.56
CA SER A 147 28.11 21.97 54.62
C SER A 147 27.73 22.79 55.87
N PRO A 148 27.99 22.27 57.07
CA PRO A 148 28.63 23.12 58.07
C PRO A 148 29.75 22.40 58.87
N ALA A 149 30.78 23.21 59.15
CA ALA A 149 31.70 23.24 60.29
C ALA A 149 32.41 21.95 60.72
#